data_AF-A0A836C1S2-F1
#
_entry.id   AF-A0A836C1S2-F1
#
_cell.length_a   1.000
_cell.length_b   1.000
_cell.length_c   1.000
_cell.angle_alpha   90.00
_cell.angle_beta   90.00
_cell.angle_gamma   90.00
#
_symmetry.space_group_name_H-M   'P 1'
#
loop_
_entity.id
_entity.type
_entity.pdbx_description
1 polymer ?
#
loop_
_entity_poly.entity_id
_entity_poly.type
_entity_poly.pdbx_seq_one_letter_code
_entity_poly.pdbx_strand_id
1 'polypeptide(L)'
;MIPSLLAQTRAGRVGALASRPCSSRTPAAPAPIAAGACARPQHPLAPSTSGRRPSAPLHAASPASPDPASSGPAEAGPGPAVAAEVVVDDAPWSPEFIRQLVQEQEEAETEAQAEAIIEGLGVREDPEGFYNYVDRAFEEGPREVDTPMNLLLEEMTGRATIAYPAPVATEIIGMGTWRLKDMVDPMIEFLVTRIEGSWREICDTDLCLYPREAWKDRGWDLVDSADPQRELEGYSYADIPDPERGEEGYPRLQLENRVYCSKAFRKLHVEVGVRQDGLQVLHVVLYPRYNYDLPIFGLDIVMVEGRCTLAVVDCCPLARDLRLPSYYMETMATLQHTFLEGSDPSARRIPDWGAATFSKLALVISPQSPEELAGFVKYALALHRAHLSIAANVTPVLPTHPGDSKGFARLEEMLEGQKRFCDNQLVNKKTSRVLEKAFGEEWTKAYMEELMFDFNPEYEPPYFDASYERLYQYFDENPEFGALADEADALEEEALADRAMETINAAGAGEPVSQDKLQLAMKFLMESDPTFRAAMQTLQAGAGAGAKREVTKEDVERAEKELEQRLGQAFGLPTERRA
;
A
#
# COMPACT_ATOMS: atom_id res chain seq x y z
N MET A 1 53.15 -42.37 3.10
CA MET A 1 52.85 -42.96 4.43
C MET A 1 51.43 -42.54 4.81
N ILE A 2 50.72 -43.38 5.56
CA ILE A 2 49.39 -43.18 6.21
C ILE A 2 49.65 -42.51 7.60
N PRO A 3 48.72 -41.79 8.31
CA PRO A 3 47.23 -41.86 8.38
C PRO A 3 46.47 -40.57 7.99
N SER A 4 45.12 -40.49 7.81
CA SER A 4 43.89 -41.14 8.38
C SER A 4 43.33 -40.44 9.64
N LEU A 5 42.03 -40.38 10.00
CA LEU A 5 40.74 -40.99 9.54
C LEU A 5 39.71 -39.88 9.11
N LEU A 6 38.52 -40.07 8.48
CA LEU A 6 37.67 -41.21 8.01
C LEU A 6 36.42 -41.59 8.88
N ALA A 7 35.23 -41.03 8.58
CA ALA A 7 33.87 -41.57 8.88
C ALA A 7 32.83 -41.02 7.85
N GLN A 8 32.38 -41.76 6.83
CA GLN A 8 31.29 -42.78 6.79
C GLN A 8 29.88 -42.22 7.10
N THR A 9 29.03 -41.84 6.13
CA THR A 9 28.31 -42.61 5.08
C THR A 9 27.16 -43.52 5.55
N ARG A 10 25.95 -43.26 5.04
CA ARG A 10 24.99 -44.32 4.62
C ARG A 10 24.24 -43.86 3.37
N ALA A 11 23.76 -44.80 2.54
CA ALA A 11 23.26 -44.51 1.19
C ALA A 11 21.83 -45.00 0.97
N GLY A 12 21.09 -44.29 0.12
CA GLY A 12 19.82 -44.74 -0.49
C GLY A 12 19.93 -44.66 -2.02
N ARG A 13 19.57 -45.74 -2.72
CA ARG A 13 19.57 -45.81 -4.19
C ARG A 13 18.16 -45.69 -4.75
N VAL A 14 17.92 -44.66 -5.54
CA VAL A 14 16.94 -44.60 -6.64
C VAL A 14 17.66 -43.82 -7.76
N GLY A 15 17.56 -44.13 -9.05
CA GLY A 15 16.80 -45.17 -9.74
C GLY A 15 16.64 -44.72 -11.20
N ALA A 16 17.72 -44.81 -11.98
CA ALA A 16 17.81 -44.13 -13.27
C ALA A 16 16.82 -44.71 -14.32
N LEU A 17 16.02 -43.83 -14.90
CA LEU A 17 15.20 -44.10 -16.09
C LEU A 17 15.62 -43.15 -17.22
N ALA A 18 15.86 -43.71 -18.41
CA ALA A 18 16.49 -43.01 -19.50
C ALA A 18 15.50 -42.15 -20.30
N SER A 19 15.97 -40.97 -20.73
CA SER A 19 15.23 -40.07 -21.61
C SER A 19 15.05 -40.66 -23.01
N ARG A 20 13.91 -40.36 -23.64
CA ARG A 20 13.66 -40.56 -25.08
C ARG A 20 13.41 -39.19 -25.72
N PRO A 21 14.12 -38.82 -26.79
CA PRO A 21 13.82 -37.60 -27.53
C PRO A 21 12.54 -37.77 -28.35
N CYS A 22 11.68 -36.75 -28.38
CA CYS A 22 10.47 -36.76 -29.21
C CYS A 22 10.67 -35.93 -30.49
N SER A 23 10.17 -36.47 -31.60
CA SER A 23 10.23 -35.92 -32.96
C SER A 23 9.86 -34.44 -33.05
N SER A 24 10.68 -33.66 -33.76
CA SER A 24 10.24 -32.39 -34.33
C SER A 24 9.14 -32.60 -35.39
N ARG A 25 8.28 -31.60 -35.60
CA ARG A 25 7.34 -31.50 -36.73
C ARG A 25 7.20 -30.05 -37.17
N THR A 26 7.63 -29.77 -38.39
CA THR A 26 7.48 -28.46 -39.05
C THR A 26 6.23 -28.46 -39.94
N PRO A 27 5.38 -27.42 -39.88
CA PRO A 27 4.48 -27.07 -40.99
C PRO A 27 5.29 -26.43 -42.14
N ALA A 28 4.79 -26.52 -43.38
CA ALA A 28 5.49 -26.04 -44.56
C ALA A 28 4.99 -24.67 -45.04
N ALA A 29 5.91 -23.83 -45.56
CA ALA A 29 5.57 -22.58 -46.22
C ALA A 29 5.27 -22.79 -47.73
N PRO A 30 4.32 -22.05 -48.33
CA PRO A 30 4.13 -22.03 -49.78
C PRO A 30 5.21 -21.19 -50.49
N ALA A 31 5.55 -21.54 -51.73
CA ALA A 31 6.61 -20.90 -52.51
C ALA A 31 6.13 -19.64 -53.27
N PRO A 32 7.03 -18.67 -53.56
CA PRO A 32 6.67 -17.42 -54.23
C PRO A 32 6.51 -17.56 -55.75
N ILE A 33 5.61 -16.75 -56.33
CA ILE A 33 5.53 -16.50 -57.78
C ILE A 33 6.38 -15.27 -58.12
N ALA A 34 7.04 -15.26 -59.28
CA ALA A 34 8.12 -14.33 -59.60
C ALA A 34 7.84 -13.38 -60.79
N ALA A 35 8.65 -12.33 -60.83
CA ALA A 35 8.98 -11.46 -61.97
C ALA A 35 7.98 -10.36 -62.41
N GLY A 36 8.34 -9.12 -62.08
CA GLY A 36 7.98 -7.89 -62.78
C GLY A 36 9.09 -6.86 -62.56
N ALA A 37 9.78 -6.41 -63.62
CA ALA A 37 11.06 -5.70 -63.49
C ALA A 37 11.14 -4.37 -64.27
N CYS A 38 11.55 -3.30 -63.59
CA CYS A 38 12.23 -2.10 -64.12
C CYS A 38 12.91 -1.40 -62.93
N ALA A 39 14.23 -1.25 -62.86
CA ALA A 39 15.15 -0.44 -63.69
C ALA A 39 15.52 0.89 -62.99
N ARG A 40 16.73 0.94 -62.41
CA ARG A 40 17.40 2.16 -61.92
C ARG A 40 17.97 2.98 -63.09
N PRO A 41 18.19 4.29 -62.88
CA PRO A 41 19.53 4.85 -63.14
C PRO A 41 20.33 5.15 -61.85
N GLN A 42 21.61 5.50 -62.01
CA GLN A 42 22.56 5.83 -60.94
C GLN A 42 23.28 7.17 -61.22
N HIS A 43 24.17 7.56 -60.30
CA HIS A 43 25.31 8.49 -60.46
C HIS A 43 25.06 10.02 -60.27
N PRO A 44 26.11 10.81 -59.92
CA PRO A 44 27.21 10.51 -58.98
C PRO A 44 27.74 11.75 -58.17
N LEU A 45 28.86 11.57 -57.43
CA LEU A 45 29.81 12.60 -56.90
C LEU A 45 29.30 13.46 -55.71
N ALA A 46 30.14 14.01 -54.80
CA ALA A 46 31.56 13.81 -54.44
C ALA A 46 31.83 14.43 -53.02
N PRO A 47 32.97 14.17 -52.35
CA PRO A 47 33.15 14.49 -50.92
C PRO A 47 33.81 15.85 -50.62
N SER A 48 33.84 16.24 -49.34
CA SER A 48 34.66 17.32 -48.79
C SER A 48 35.38 16.87 -47.51
N THR A 49 36.60 17.36 -47.27
CA THR A 49 37.48 16.90 -46.19
C THR A 49 38.32 18.04 -45.58
N SER A 50 38.11 18.33 -44.30
CA SER A 50 39.06 19.03 -43.41
C SER A 50 38.62 18.88 -41.94
N GLY A 51 39.48 18.95 -40.92
CA GLY A 51 40.95 18.92 -40.93
C GLY A 51 41.60 19.95 -40.00
N ARG A 52 42.28 19.45 -38.94
CA ARG A 52 43.24 20.09 -38.00
C ARG A 52 42.75 20.51 -36.59
N ARG A 53 43.50 19.99 -35.60
CA ARG A 53 43.80 20.58 -34.26
C ARG A 53 44.92 21.66 -34.41
N PRO A 54 45.50 22.23 -33.32
CA PRO A 54 44.90 22.98 -32.20
C PRO A 54 45.61 24.34 -31.96
N SER A 55 45.05 25.23 -31.15
CA SER A 55 45.82 26.38 -30.60
C SER A 55 45.25 26.98 -29.30
N ALA A 56 46.01 26.84 -28.22
CA ALA A 56 46.15 27.85 -27.15
C ALA A 56 47.24 28.88 -27.62
N PRO A 57 47.69 29.93 -26.87
CA PRO A 57 47.63 30.09 -25.40
C PRO A 57 47.57 31.54 -24.82
N LEU A 58 47.80 31.61 -23.49
CA LEU A 58 48.51 32.65 -22.68
C LEU A 58 47.75 33.79 -21.95
N HIS A 59 48.24 34.00 -20.71
CA HIS A 59 48.12 35.16 -19.79
C HIS A 59 46.72 35.53 -19.23
N ALA A 60 46.56 36.02 -18.00
CA ALA A 60 47.31 35.98 -16.71
C ALA A 60 46.36 36.50 -15.59
N ALA A 61 46.63 36.54 -14.27
CA ALA A 61 47.77 36.20 -13.41
C ALA A 61 47.28 35.86 -11.97
N SER A 62 48.18 35.44 -11.07
CA SER A 62 47.97 35.44 -9.60
C SER A 62 48.94 36.42 -8.91
N PRO A 63 48.55 36.99 -7.76
CA PRO A 63 49.28 36.72 -6.48
C PRO A 63 48.34 36.68 -5.25
N ALA A 64 48.74 36.24 -4.04
CA ALA A 64 49.83 35.37 -3.59
C ALA A 64 49.56 34.94 -2.12
N SER A 65 50.22 33.87 -1.66
CA SER A 65 50.27 33.46 -0.25
C SER A 65 51.58 33.89 0.42
N PRO A 66 51.63 33.90 1.77
CA PRO A 66 52.85 33.54 2.49
C PRO A 66 52.59 32.55 3.64
N ASP A 67 52.91 31.27 3.41
CA ASP A 67 54.03 30.51 3.99
C ASP A 67 54.56 30.81 5.43
N PRO A 68 55.19 29.82 6.10
CA PRO A 68 54.75 29.44 7.44
C PRO A 68 55.86 29.47 8.52
N ALA A 69 55.49 29.04 9.73
CA ALA A 69 56.42 28.76 10.84
C ALA A 69 56.17 27.35 11.41
N SER A 70 57.22 26.71 11.93
CA SER A 70 57.19 25.31 12.41
C SER A 70 57.74 25.17 13.83
N SER A 71 57.27 24.13 14.54
CA SER A 71 57.95 23.52 15.69
C SER A 71 57.38 22.11 15.96
N GLY A 72 58.14 21.28 16.67
CA GLY A 72 57.94 19.83 16.76
C GLY A 72 57.13 19.32 17.98
N PRO A 73 57.10 17.98 18.18
CA PRO A 73 56.16 17.31 19.09
C PRO A 73 56.65 17.18 20.54
N ALA A 74 55.72 17.00 21.48
CA ALA A 74 55.97 16.53 22.83
C ALA A 74 54.80 15.69 23.39
N GLU A 75 55.11 14.43 23.70
CA GLU A 75 54.63 13.54 24.78
C GLU A 75 53.18 13.57 25.33
N ALA A 76 52.67 12.38 25.66
CA ALA A 76 51.37 12.17 26.29
C ALA A 76 51.45 12.10 27.83
N GLY A 77 50.43 12.61 28.52
CA GLY A 77 50.23 12.51 29.98
C GLY A 77 48.75 12.38 30.34
N PRO A 78 48.37 11.73 31.46
CA PRO A 78 46.99 11.28 31.69
C PRO A 78 46.12 12.20 32.57
N GLY A 79 44.84 12.34 32.17
CA GLY A 79 43.73 12.80 33.02
C GLY A 79 43.55 14.31 33.18
N PRO A 80 42.48 14.77 33.86
CA PRO A 80 41.45 13.99 34.55
C PRO A 80 40.16 13.80 33.71
N ALA A 81 39.21 13.01 34.23
CA ALA A 81 37.86 12.94 33.69
C ALA A 81 37.08 14.22 34.01
N VAL A 82 36.45 14.82 33.00
CA VAL A 82 35.44 15.88 33.20
C VAL A 82 34.10 15.21 33.45
N ALA A 83 33.58 15.32 34.66
CA ALA A 83 32.17 15.06 34.90
C ALA A 83 31.38 16.17 34.18
N ALA A 84 30.48 15.78 33.26
CA ALA A 84 29.56 16.73 32.65
C ALA A 84 28.49 17.11 33.68
N GLU A 85 28.74 18.18 34.43
CA GLU A 85 27.68 18.84 35.20
C GLU A 85 26.62 19.33 34.20
N VAL A 86 25.46 18.68 34.20
CA VAL A 86 24.28 19.18 33.50
C VAL A 86 23.82 20.43 34.24
N VAL A 87 24.24 21.58 33.73
CA VAL A 87 23.75 22.88 34.21
C VAL A 87 22.29 23.00 33.80
N VAL A 88 21.41 22.63 34.72
CA VAL A 88 19.98 22.94 34.62
C VAL A 88 19.86 24.45 34.88
N ASP A 89 19.75 25.22 33.81
CA ASP A 89 19.59 26.67 33.87
C ASP A 89 18.13 26.98 34.27
N ASP A 90 17.90 27.44 35.50
CA ASP A 90 16.59 27.76 36.10
C ASP A 90 15.90 28.99 35.45
N ALA A 91 16.19 29.26 34.17
CA ALA A 91 15.50 30.27 33.38
C ALA A 91 14.05 29.81 33.10
N PRO A 92 13.03 30.65 33.32
CA PRO A 92 11.65 30.31 32.96
C PRO A 92 11.56 30.14 31.44
N TRP A 93 11.18 28.94 30.99
CA TRP A 93 11.15 28.57 29.57
C TRP A 93 10.32 29.56 28.76
N SER A 94 10.97 30.30 27.85
CA SER A 94 10.26 31.30 27.04
C SER A 94 9.34 30.60 26.02
N PRO A 95 8.22 31.23 25.63
CA PRO A 95 7.36 30.69 24.57
C PRO A 95 8.12 30.41 23.26
N GLU A 96 9.20 31.15 22.99
CA GLU A 96 10.13 30.93 21.88
C GLU A 96 10.96 29.65 22.08
N PHE A 97 11.58 29.45 23.25
CA PHE A 97 12.37 28.26 23.56
C PHE A 97 11.52 26.99 23.59
N ILE A 98 10.30 27.06 24.13
CA ILE A 98 9.34 25.94 24.09
C ILE A 98 9.01 25.56 22.64
N ARG A 99 8.76 26.55 21.76
CA ARG A 99 8.49 26.28 20.34
C ARG A 99 9.70 25.70 19.61
N GLN A 100 10.92 26.11 19.97
CA GLN A 100 12.14 25.52 19.42
C GLN A 100 12.31 24.06 19.85
N LEU A 101 12.20 23.75 21.15
CA LEU A 101 12.29 22.37 21.65
C LEU A 101 11.23 21.44 21.05
N VAL A 102 9.99 21.93 20.90
CA VAL A 102 8.91 21.19 20.25
C VAL A 102 9.26 20.93 18.78
N GLN A 103 9.74 21.94 18.03
CA GLN A 103 10.17 21.74 16.64
C GLN A 103 11.34 20.76 16.51
N GLU A 104 12.36 20.87 17.36
CA GLU A 104 13.52 19.96 17.36
C GLU A 104 13.11 18.51 17.66
N GLN A 105 12.15 18.30 18.58
CA GLN A 105 11.61 16.97 18.86
C GLN A 105 10.75 16.45 17.70
N GLU A 106 9.88 17.27 17.11
CA GLU A 106 9.03 16.88 15.96
C GLU A 106 9.86 16.54 14.71
N GLU A 107 10.95 17.28 14.45
CA GLU A 107 11.90 16.98 13.37
C GLU A 107 12.62 15.64 13.63
N ALA A 108 13.05 15.38 14.88
CA ALA A 108 13.67 14.10 15.25
C ALA A 108 12.69 12.90 15.22
N GLU A 109 11.43 13.09 15.62
CA GLU A 109 10.38 12.07 15.50
C GLU A 109 10.07 11.77 14.02
N THR A 110 10.09 12.79 13.16
CA THR A 110 9.92 12.62 11.71
C THR A 110 11.11 11.88 11.06
N GLU A 111 12.34 12.19 11.47
CA GLU A 111 13.55 11.50 11.00
C GLU A 111 13.59 10.04 11.48
N ALA A 112 13.25 9.78 12.75
CA ALA A 112 13.14 8.43 13.29
C ALA A 112 12.05 7.59 12.60
N GLN A 113 10.90 8.18 12.28
CA GLN A 113 9.85 7.51 11.51
C GLN A 113 10.33 7.19 10.09
N ALA A 114 11.05 8.11 9.43
CA ALA A 114 11.61 7.88 8.11
C ALA A 114 12.64 6.74 8.11
N GLU A 115 13.55 6.72 9.07
CA GLU A 115 14.57 5.67 9.20
C GLU A 115 13.94 4.30 9.52
N ALA A 116 12.94 4.25 10.40
CA ALA A 116 12.21 3.01 10.71
C ALA A 116 11.45 2.46 9.48
N ILE A 117 10.94 3.33 8.59
CA ILE A 117 10.36 2.90 7.31
C ILE A 117 11.46 2.34 6.40
N ILE A 118 12.64 2.97 6.31
CA ILE A 118 13.73 2.50 5.43
C ILE A 118 14.30 1.14 5.91
N GLU A 119 14.53 0.99 7.21
CA GLU A 119 14.98 -0.27 7.82
C GLU A 119 13.92 -1.38 7.67
N GLY A 120 12.64 -1.07 7.96
CA GLY A 120 11.52 -2.01 7.80
C GLY A 120 11.25 -2.45 6.36
N LEU A 121 11.70 -1.67 5.36
CA LEU A 121 11.65 -2.04 3.94
C LEU A 121 12.79 -2.97 3.51
N GLY A 122 13.92 -3.03 4.24
CA GLY A 122 15.12 -3.76 3.82
C GLY A 122 15.75 -3.25 2.53
N VAL A 123 15.50 -2.00 2.13
CA VAL A 123 15.86 -1.46 0.81
C VAL A 123 17.37 -1.19 0.66
N ARG A 124 18.11 -1.07 1.77
CA ARG A 124 19.58 -0.94 1.76
C ARG A 124 20.27 -2.30 1.65
N GLU A 125 19.60 -3.34 2.14
CA GLU A 125 20.07 -4.72 2.29
C GLU A 125 19.78 -5.55 1.05
N ASP A 126 18.57 -5.41 0.48
CA ASP A 126 18.05 -6.22 -0.63
C ASP A 126 17.17 -5.39 -1.61
N PRO A 127 17.74 -4.39 -2.30
CA PRO A 127 17.00 -3.63 -3.32
C PRO A 127 16.62 -4.47 -4.55
N GLU A 128 17.37 -5.53 -4.86
CA GLU A 128 16.99 -6.48 -5.93
C GLU A 128 15.72 -7.26 -5.57
N GLY A 129 15.52 -7.54 -4.28
CA GLY A 129 14.39 -8.27 -3.74
C GLY A 129 13.01 -7.68 -4.02
N PHE A 130 12.92 -6.38 -4.32
CA PHE A 130 11.69 -5.72 -4.76
C PHE A 130 11.29 -6.10 -6.20
N TYR A 131 12.22 -6.58 -7.02
CA TYR A 131 11.96 -7.12 -8.36
C TYR A 131 11.91 -8.66 -8.37
N ASN A 132 12.84 -9.32 -7.66
CA ASN A 132 12.98 -10.79 -7.60
C ASN A 132 11.94 -11.48 -6.68
N TYR A 133 10.86 -10.79 -6.27
CA TYR A 133 9.91 -11.30 -5.27
C TYR A 133 9.15 -12.56 -5.72
N VAL A 134 8.74 -12.63 -7.00
CA VAL A 134 8.07 -13.82 -7.57
C VAL A 134 9.00 -15.02 -7.56
N ASP A 135 10.28 -14.81 -7.87
CA ASP A 135 11.27 -15.89 -7.95
C ASP A 135 11.52 -16.49 -6.56
N ARG A 136 11.59 -15.64 -5.52
CA ARG A 136 11.64 -16.09 -4.12
C ARG A 136 10.38 -16.82 -3.68
N ALA A 137 9.20 -16.29 -3.99
CA ALA A 137 7.92 -16.97 -3.73
C ALA A 137 7.78 -18.30 -4.51
N PHE A 138 8.54 -18.50 -5.60
CA PHE A 138 8.63 -19.76 -6.32
C PHE A 138 9.57 -20.77 -5.61
N GLU A 139 10.66 -20.28 -5.00
CA GLU A 139 11.57 -21.11 -4.19
C GLU A 139 10.93 -21.60 -2.88
N GLU A 140 10.04 -20.81 -2.28
CA GLU A 140 9.18 -21.23 -1.14
C GLU A 140 8.24 -22.40 -1.51
N GLY A 141 7.84 -22.46 -2.78
CA GLY A 141 6.96 -23.50 -3.30
C GLY A 141 5.48 -23.36 -2.88
N PRO A 142 4.65 -24.34 -3.26
CA PRO A 142 3.23 -24.34 -2.95
C PRO A 142 2.96 -24.78 -1.50
N ARG A 143 2.03 -24.09 -0.84
CA ARG A 143 1.70 -24.23 0.58
C ARG A 143 0.30 -24.82 0.78
N GLU A 144 0.05 -25.38 1.96
CA GLU A 144 -1.31 -25.70 2.44
C GLU A 144 -2.12 -24.41 2.66
N VAL A 145 -3.45 -24.48 2.61
CA VAL A 145 -4.32 -23.28 2.55
C VAL A 145 -5.55 -23.45 3.42
N ASP A 146 -5.44 -23.06 4.68
CA ASP A 146 -6.36 -23.45 5.75
C ASP A 146 -7.57 -22.50 5.91
N THR A 147 -8.13 -22.04 4.79
CA THR A 147 -9.40 -21.29 4.83
C THR A 147 -10.55 -22.21 5.27
N PRO A 148 -11.61 -21.71 5.93
CA PRO A 148 -12.73 -22.54 6.39
C PRO A 148 -13.40 -23.35 5.26
N MET A 149 -13.40 -22.84 4.03
CA MET A 149 -13.88 -23.57 2.85
C MET A 149 -12.98 -24.74 2.43
N ASN A 150 -11.66 -24.60 2.58
CA ASN A 150 -10.68 -25.62 2.25
C ASN A 150 -10.57 -26.69 3.35
N LEU A 151 -10.66 -26.30 4.62
CA LEU A 151 -10.75 -27.23 5.75
C LEU A 151 -12.00 -28.12 5.62
N LEU A 152 -13.16 -27.53 5.28
CA LEU A 152 -14.37 -28.28 4.94
C LEU A 152 -14.17 -29.19 3.71
N LEU A 153 -13.44 -28.72 2.69
CA LEU A 153 -13.12 -29.53 1.50
C LEU A 153 -12.22 -30.72 1.86
N GLU A 154 -11.28 -30.54 2.80
CA GLU A 154 -10.46 -31.63 3.33
C GLU A 154 -11.29 -32.62 4.16
N GLU A 155 -12.12 -32.17 5.10
CA GLU A 155 -13.04 -33.06 5.85
C GLU A 155 -13.90 -33.91 4.89
N MET A 156 -14.36 -33.31 3.79
CA MET A 156 -15.18 -33.97 2.77
C MET A 156 -14.41 -34.92 1.83
N THR A 157 -13.10 -34.73 1.63
CA THR A 157 -12.33 -35.44 0.59
C THR A 157 -11.10 -36.22 1.08
N GLY A 158 -10.68 -36.01 2.34
CA GLY A 158 -9.44 -36.52 2.91
C GLY A 158 -8.19 -35.96 2.24
N ARG A 159 -8.22 -34.68 1.84
CA ARG A 159 -7.12 -34.00 1.13
C ARG A 159 -7.04 -32.51 1.43
N ALA A 160 -5.93 -32.13 2.04
CA ALA A 160 -5.36 -30.79 2.05
C ALA A 160 -5.51 -30.06 0.71
N THR A 161 -5.90 -28.78 0.76
CA THR A 161 -5.90 -27.89 -0.40
C THR A 161 -4.57 -27.16 -0.47
N ILE A 162 -3.86 -27.31 -1.59
CA ILE A 162 -2.52 -26.75 -1.79
C ILE A 162 -2.58 -25.68 -2.89
N ALA A 163 -2.01 -24.49 -2.65
CA ALA A 163 -1.87 -23.43 -3.64
C ALA A 163 -0.46 -22.83 -3.68
N TYR A 164 -0.11 -22.17 -4.79
CA TYR A 164 1.07 -21.33 -4.85
C TYR A 164 0.80 -19.96 -4.19
N PRO A 165 1.82 -19.28 -3.64
CA PRO A 165 1.68 -17.90 -3.18
C PRO A 165 1.06 -16.99 -4.24
N ALA A 166 0.26 -16.00 -3.82
CA ALA A 166 -0.41 -15.02 -4.69
C ALA A 166 0.44 -14.46 -5.85
N PRO A 167 1.72 -14.07 -5.68
CA PRO A 167 2.55 -13.59 -6.79
C PRO A 167 2.84 -14.67 -7.84
N VAL A 168 3.15 -15.90 -7.42
CA VAL A 168 3.41 -17.04 -8.32
C VAL A 168 2.13 -17.52 -9.00
N ALA A 169 1.02 -17.56 -8.27
CA ALA A 169 -0.29 -17.87 -8.85
C ALA A 169 -0.68 -16.86 -9.93
N THR A 170 -0.37 -15.56 -9.71
CA THR A 170 -0.60 -14.51 -10.72
C THR A 170 0.34 -14.66 -11.91
N GLU A 171 1.64 -14.92 -11.70
CA GLU A 171 2.61 -15.19 -12.77
C GLU A 171 2.21 -16.38 -13.67
N ILE A 172 1.68 -17.46 -13.08
CA ILE A 172 1.19 -18.64 -13.81
C ILE A 172 -0.07 -18.34 -14.63
N ILE A 173 -0.94 -17.45 -14.15
CA ILE A 173 -2.15 -17.03 -14.85
C ILE A 173 -1.85 -15.98 -15.93
N GLY A 174 -0.84 -15.13 -15.71
CA GLY A 174 -0.52 -13.98 -16.56
C GLY A 174 -1.71 -13.03 -16.70
N MET A 175 -1.87 -12.44 -17.89
CA MET A 175 -3.12 -11.77 -18.30
C MET A 175 -4.27 -12.75 -18.59
N GLY A 176 -4.24 -14.00 -18.13
CA GLY A 176 -5.21 -15.07 -18.44
C GLY A 176 -6.68 -14.71 -18.24
N THR A 177 -7.00 -13.83 -17.29
CA THR A 177 -8.36 -13.34 -17.01
C THR A 177 -8.74 -12.05 -17.77
N TRP A 178 -7.80 -11.41 -18.46
CA TRP A 178 -8.06 -10.26 -19.34
C TRP A 178 -8.66 -10.72 -20.67
N ARG A 179 -9.34 -9.80 -21.34
CA ARG A 179 -9.93 -9.96 -22.68
C ARG A 179 -8.93 -9.59 -23.77
N LEU A 180 -8.03 -8.62 -23.51
CA LEU A 180 -6.99 -8.15 -24.44
C LEU A 180 -5.63 -8.88 -24.34
N LYS A 181 -5.53 -9.97 -23.56
CA LYS A 181 -4.38 -10.90 -23.64
C LYS A 181 -4.20 -11.41 -25.08
N ASP A 182 -2.99 -11.82 -25.43
CA ASP A 182 -2.62 -12.23 -26.80
C ASP A 182 -2.71 -11.09 -27.87
N MET A 183 -3.29 -9.92 -27.55
CA MET A 183 -3.37 -8.74 -28.45
C MET A 183 -2.33 -7.65 -28.12
N VAL A 184 -1.65 -7.77 -26.99
CA VAL A 184 -0.64 -6.82 -26.47
C VAL A 184 0.79 -7.35 -26.61
N ASP A 185 1.76 -6.45 -26.51
CA ASP A 185 3.18 -6.82 -26.40
C ASP A 185 3.45 -7.60 -25.10
N PRO A 186 4.23 -8.70 -25.13
CA PRO A 186 4.53 -9.49 -23.93
C PRO A 186 5.17 -8.72 -22.77
N MET A 187 5.79 -7.56 -23.03
CA MET A 187 6.30 -6.67 -21.98
C MET A 187 5.17 -5.98 -21.20
N ILE A 188 4.06 -5.64 -21.86
CA ILE A 188 2.84 -5.16 -21.20
C ILE A 188 2.21 -6.31 -20.40
N GLU A 189 2.13 -7.53 -20.96
CA GLU A 189 1.60 -8.69 -20.24
C GLU A 189 2.39 -8.98 -18.95
N PHE A 190 3.72 -8.94 -19.04
CA PHE A 190 4.61 -9.10 -17.89
C PHE A 190 4.41 -8.01 -16.83
N LEU A 191 4.36 -6.73 -17.23
CA LEU A 191 4.13 -5.62 -16.31
C LEU A 191 2.78 -5.73 -15.59
N VAL A 192 1.69 -5.96 -16.32
CA VAL A 192 0.33 -6.12 -15.76
C VAL A 192 0.29 -7.27 -14.75
N THR A 193 0.89 -8.41 -15.10
CA THR A 193 0.96 -9.61 -14.26
C THR A 193 1.69 -9.34 -12.95
N ARG A 194 2.87 -8.71 -13.00
CA ARG A 194 3.67 -8.37 -11.82
C ARG A 194 3.03 -7.25 -10.97
N ILE A 195 2.27 -6.35 -11.58
CA ILE A 195 1.54 -5.26 -10.89
C ILE A 195 0.33 -5.82 -10.13
N GLU A 196 -0.54 -6.59 -10.77
CA GLU A 196 -1.65 -7.26 -10.09
C GLU A 196 -1.16 -8.26 -9.04
N GLY A 197 -0.06 -8.97 -9.30
CA GLY A 197 0.55 -9.90 -8.35
C GLY A 197 1.01 -9.22 -7.07
N SER A 198 1.65 -8.04 -7.18
CA SER A 198 2.09 -7.25 -6.03
C SER A 198 0.91 -6.69 -5.23
N TRP A 199 -0.19 -6.29 -5.88
CA TRP A 199 -1.42 -5.88 -5.18
C TRP A 199 -2.02 -7.03 -4.38
N ARG A 200 -2.11 -8.23 -4.97
CA ARG A 200 -2.71 -9.42 -4.32
C ARG A 200 -1.87 -9.97 -3.17
N GLU A 201 -0.60 -9.61 -3.10
CA GLU A 201 0.32 -10.06 -2.06
C GLU A 201 0.43 -9.06 -0.90
N ILE A 202 0.61 -7.77 -1.22
CA ILE A 202 0.85 -6.73 -0.20
C ILE A 202 -0.47 -6.18 0.36
N CYS A 203 -1.52 -6.09 -0.46
CA CYS A 203 -2.86 -5.67 -0.05
C CYS A 203 -3.83 -6.87 0.13
N ASP A 204 -3.30 -8.06 0.39
CA ASP A 204 -4.07 -9.32 0.51
C ASP A 204 -5.32 -9.19 1.43
N THR A 205 -5.18 -8.49 2.55
CA THR A 205 -6.27 -8.28 3.53
C THR A 205 -7.26 -7.18 3.17
N ASP A 206 -6.95 -6.26 2.25
CA ASP A 206 -7.73 -5.03 2.02
C ASP A 206 -8.05 -4.72 0.55
N LEU A 207 -7.51 -5.47 -0.41
CA LEU A 207 -7.70 -5.26 -1.85
C LEU A 207 -9.13 -5.60 -2.31
N CYS A 208 -9.97 -4.57 -2.38
CA CYS A 208 -11.35 -4.64 -2.81
C CYS A 208 -11.52 -4.26 -4.29
N LEU A 209 -12.59 -4.74 -4.94
CA LEU A 209 -12.99 -4.22 -6.25
C LEU A 209 -13.55 -2.80 -6.08
N TYR A 210 -13.12 -1.85 -6.92
CA TYR A 210 -13.61 -0.47 -6.85
C TYR A 210 -15.12 -0.42 -7.19
N PRO A 211 -15.96 0.31 -6.43
CA PRO A 211 -17.41 0.30 -6.55
C PRO A 211 -17.94 0.35 -7.99
N ARG A 212 -18.70 -0.70 -8.34
CA ARG A 212 -19.16 -0.99 -9.70
C ARG A 212 -19.95 0.16 -10.35
N GLU A 213 -20.81 0.77 -9.54
CA GLU A 213 -21.78 1.81 -9.92
C GLU A 213 -21.13 3.05 -10.54
N ALA A 214 -19.87 3.35 -10.18
CA ALA A 214 -19.17 4.55 -10.62
C ALA A 214 -18.66 4.48 -12.08
N TRP A 215 -18.29 3.28 -12.57
CA TRP A 215 -17.51 3.13 -13.82
C TRP A 215 -17.94 1.94 -14.67
N LYS A 216 -18.15 0.78 -14.06
CA LYS A 216 -18.44 -0.47 -14.79
C LYS A 216 -19.87 -0.49 -15.33
N ASP A 217 -20.81 0.18 -14.69
CA ASP A 217 -22.18 0.31 -15.21
C ASP A 217 -22.31 1.38 -16.32
N ARG A 218 -21.25 2.17 -16.57
CA ARG A 218 -21.04 2.92 -17.83
C ARG A 218 -20.35 2.09 -18.91
N GLY A 219 -20.04 0.82 -18.61
CA GLY A 219 -19.39 -0.09 -19.53
C GLY A 219 -17.89 0.12 -19.70
N TRP A 220 -17.25 0.92 -18.85
CA TRP A 220 -15.82 1.26 -18.99
C TRP A 220 -14.85 0.13 -18.62
N ASP A 221 -15.33 -1.07 -18.25
CA ASP A 221 -14.47 -2.23 -17.96
C ASP A 221 -13.94 -2.95 -19.21
N LEU A 222 -14.65 -2.84 -20.34
CA LEU A 222 -14.08 -2.95 -21.68
C LEU A 222 -14.77 -1.94 -22.59
N VAL A 223 -13.99 -1.04 -23.17
CA VAL A 223 -14.42 -0.08 -24.20
C VAL A 223 -13.92 -0.57 -25.55
N ASP A 224 -14.78 -0.53 -26.58
CA ASP A 224 -14.42 -0.87 -27.96
C ASP A 224 -15.03 0.16 -28.92
N SER A 225 -14.21 0.79 -29.77
CA SER A 225 -14.70 1.79 -30.72
C SER A 225 -15.49 1.20 -31.89
N ALA A 226 -15.49 -0.13 -32.05
CA ALA A 226 -16.37 -0.83 -32.98
C ALA A 226 -17.77 -1.13 -32.39
N ASP A 227 -17.93 -1.06 -31.05
CA ASP A 227 -19.23 -1.16 -30.36
C ASP A 227 -19.31 -0.16 -29.18
N PRO A 228 -19.33 1.16 -29.44
CA PRO A 228 -19.36 2.18 -28.40
C PRO A 228 -20.68 2.25 -27.63
N GLN A 229 -21.73 1.56 -28.12
CA GLN A 229 -23.05 1.46 -27.46
C GLN A 229 -23.22 0.14 -26.69
N ARG A 230 -22.28 -0.80 -26.83
CA ARG A 230 -22.27 -2.12 -26.18
C ARG A 230 -23.48 -2.98 -26.59
N GLU A 231 -23.95 -2.82 -27.83
CA GLU A 231 -25.08 -3.59 -28.40
C GLU A 231 -24.74 -5.08 -28.57
N LEU A 232 -23.46 -5.44 -28.60
CA LEU A 232 -22.94 -6.79 -28.76
C LEU A 232 -22.45 -7.39 -27.43
N GLU A 233 -22.81 -6.82 -26.28
CA GLU A 233 -22.42 -7.33 -24.95
C GLU A 233 -22.91 -8.78 -24.74
N GLY A 234 -21.96 -9.72 -24.80
CA GLY A 234 -22.20 -11.17 -24.72
C GLY A 234 -21.62 -11.97 -25.89
N TYR A 235 -21.24 -11.32 -26.99
CA TYR A 235 -20.43 -11.91 -28.07
C TYR A 235 -18.93 -11.80 -27.76
N SER A 236 -18.09 -12.53 -28.49
CA SER A 236 -16.64 -12.34 -28.40
C SER A 236 -16.23 -11.07 -29.13
N TYR A 237 -15.41 -10.23 -28.49
CA TYR A 237 -14.87 -8.99 -29.09
C TYR A 237 -14.01 -9.28 -30.34
N ALA A 238 -13.48 -10.50 -30.43
CA ALA A 238 -12.74 -11.03 -31.58
C ALA A 238 -13.63 -11.52 -32.75
N ASP A 239 -14.95 -11.67 -32.55
CA ASP A 239 -15.91 -11.97 -33.63
C ASP A 239 -16.29 -10.69 -34.40
N ILE A 240 -16.03 -9.51 -33.83
CA ILE A 240 -16.22 -8.20 -34.47
C ILE A 240 -15.01 -7.94 -35.40
N PRO A 241 -15.19 -7.85 -36.73
CA PRO A 241 -14.10 -7.60 -37.66
C PRO A 241 -13.60 -6.16 -37.54
N ASP A 242 -12.29 -5.97 -37.71
CA ASP A 242 -11.69 -4.64 -37.75
C ASP A 242 -12.05 -3.89 -39.05
N PRO A 243 -12.31 -2.56 -39.00
CA PRO A 243 -12.63 -1.76 -40.17
C PRO A 243 -11.42 -1.58 -41.10
N GLU A 244 -11.64 -1.53 -42.43
CA GLU A 244 -10.55 -1.29 -43.38
C GLU A 244 -10.00 0.15 -43.29
N ARG A 245 -8.74 0.35 -43.73
CA ARG A 245 -8.10 1.68 -43.71
C ARG A 245 -8.85 2.65 -44.63
N GLY A 246 -9.60 3.55 -44.01
CA GLY A 246 -10.40 4.58 -44.69
C GLY A 246 -11.90 4.45 -44.47
N GLU A 247 -12.35 3.37 -43.82
CA GLU A 247 -13.72 3.21 -43.35
C GLU A 247 -13.97 4.00 -42.05
N GLU A 248 -15.25 4.15 -41.70
CA GLU A 248 -15.67 4.72 -40.44
C GLU A 248 -15.22 3.81 -39.27
N GLY A 249 -14.80 4.41 -38.16
CA GLY A 249 -14.18 3.69 -37.04
C GLY A 249 -12.67 3.38 -37.18
N TYR A 250 -12.02 3.62 -38.33
CA TYR A 250 -10.59 3.33 -38.48
C TYR A 250 -9.64 4.39 -37.86
N PRO A 251 -8.61 3.99 -37.07
CA PRO A 251 -8.33 2.66 -36.57
C PRO A 251 -9.14 2.35 -35.31
N ARG A 252 -9.63 1.10 -35.20
CA ARG A 252 -10.32 0.62 -33.99
C ARG A 252 -9.43 0.79 -32.76
N LEU A 253 -10.02 1.23 -31.65
CA LEU A 253 -9.38 1.35 -30.33
C LEU A 253 -10.16 0.51 -29.32
N GLN A 254 -9.45 -0.32 -28.58
CA GLN A 254 -9.98 -1.12 -27.48
C GLN A 254 -9.22 -0.78 -26.19
N LEU A 255 -9.93 -0.64 -25.08
CA LEU A 255 -9.39 -0.36 -23.75
C LEU A 255 -10.01 -1.34 -22.76
N GLU A 256 -9.19 -2.03 -21.96
CA GLU A 256 -9.64 -2.86 -20.85
C GLU A 256 -9.17 -2.23 -19.53
N ASN A 257 -10.06 -2.11 -18.56
CA ASN A 257 -9.78 -1.45 -17.28
C ASN A 257 -10.01 -2.39 -16.10
N ARG A 258 -9.08 -2.37 -15.14
CA ARG A 258 -9.30 -2.91 -13.80
C ARG A 258 -9.06 -1.82 -12.77
N VAL A 259 -10.00 -1.72 -11.84
CA VAL A 259 -9.99 -0.70 -10.79
C VAL A 259 -10.29 -1.39 -9.46
N TYR A 260 -9.39 -1.18 -8.50
CA TYR A 260 -9.44 -1.70 -7.14
C TYR A 260 -9.43 -0.54 -6.13
N CYS A 261 -9.74 -0.81 -4.88
CA CYS A 261 -9.53 0.09 -3.74
C CYS A 261 -8.92 -0.70 -2.57
N SER A 262 -8.32 -0.01 -1.60
CA SER A 262 -7.71 -0.60 -0.42
C SER A 262 -7.80 0.35 0.79
N LYS A 263 -7.24 -0.06 1.94
CA LYS A 263 -7.07 0.75 3.15
C LYS A 263 -6.27 2.02 2.91
N ALA A 264 -5.16 1.97 2.19
CA ALA A 264 -4.31 3.13 1.90
C ALA A 264 -4.70 3.85 0.59
N PHE A 265 -5.22 3.10 -0.39
CA PHE A 265 -5.52 3.61 -1.73
C PHE A 265 -7.02 3.74 -1.96
N ARG A 266 -7.49 4.95 -2.27
CA ARG A 266 -8.87 5.12 -2.77
C ARG A 266 -9.06 4.39 -4.09
N LYS A 267 -8.00 4.30 -4.91
CA LYS A 267 -8.08 3.72 -6.25
C LYS A 267 -6.72 3.18 -6.71
N LEU A 268 -6.67 1.92 -7.12
CA LEU A 268 -5.57 1.32 -7.87
C LEU A 268 -6.12 0.97 -9.25
N HIS A 269 -5.66 1.67 -10.28
CA HIS A 269 -6.18 1.57 -11.65
C HIS A 269 -5.09 1.07 -12.58
N VAL A 270 -5.41 0.06 -13.37
CA VAL A 270 -4.64 -0.37 -14.55
C VAL A 270 -5.55 -0.36 -15.79
N GLU A 271 -5.16 0.40 -16.80
CA GLU A 271 -5.72 0.41 -18.16
C GLU A 271 -4.72 -0.25 -19.11
N VAL A 272 -5.23 -1.14 -19.97
CA VAL A 272 -4.50 -1.70 -21.11
C VAL A 272 -5.24 -1.32 -22.38
N GLY A 273 -4.55 -0.67 -23.31
CA GLY A 273 -5.14 -0.20 -24.58
C GLY A 273 -4.44 -0.76 -25.81
N VAL A 274 -5.23 -1.18 -26.81
CA VAL A 274 -4.75 -1.66 -28.11
C VAL A 274 -5.46 -0.89 -29.22
N ARG A 275 -4.70 -0.38 -30.19
CA ARG A 275 -5.24 0.26 -31.39
C ARG A 275 -4.77 -0.46 -32.65
N GLN A 276 -5.69 -0.64 -33.59
CA GLN A 276 -5.54 -1.42 -34.83
C GLN A 276 -4.35 -0.98 -35.73
N ASP A 277 -3.84 0.24 -35.58
CA ASP A 277 -2.66 0.73 -36.30
C ASP A 277 -1.31 0.48 -35.57
N GLY A 278 -1.31 -0.37 -34.54
CA GLY A 278 -0.09 -0.82 -33.85
C GLY A 278 0.37 0.08 -32.70
N LEU A 279 -0.47 1.02 -32.25
CA LEU A 279 -0.30 1.68 -30.95
C LEU A 279 -0.83 0.75 -29.85
N GLN A 280 -0.07 0.59 -28.77
CA GLN A 280 -0.55 -0.01 -27.52
C GLN A 280 -0.12 0.85 -26.33
N VAL A 281 -0.91 0.82 -25.26
CA VAL A 281 -0.63 1.56 -24.02
C VAL A 281 -0.85 0.68 -22.78
N LEU A 282 -0.06 0.95 -21.76
CA LEU A 282 -0.31 0.53 -20.38
C LEU A 282 -0.26 1.80 -19.52
N HIS A 283 -1.32 2.05 -18.77
CA HIS A 283 -1.43 3.16 -17.83
C HIS A 283 -1.79 2.61 -16.45
N VAL A 284 -0.99 2.92 -15.43
CA VAL A 284 -1.19 2.47 -14.06
C VAL A 284 -1.05 3.64 -13.12
N VAL A 285 -2.07 3.89 -12.29
CA VAL A 285 -2.04 4.94 -11.26
C VAL A 285 -2.57 4.39 -9.94
N LEU A 286 -1.81 4.62 -8.87
CA LEU A 286 -2.24 4.37 -7.49
C LEU A 286 -2.52 5.72 -6.83
N TYR A 287 -3.80 5.92 -6.56
CA TYR A 287 -4.36 7.11 -5.94
C TYR A 287 -4.57 6.84 -4.44
N PRO A 288 -3.81 7.49 -3.55
CA PRO A 288 -4.00 7.34 -2.11
C PRO A 288 -5.35 7.93 -1.67
N ARG A 289 -5.81 7.51 -0.49
CA ARG A 289 -6.90 8.17 0.23
C ARG A 289 -6.49 9.59 0.62
N TYR A 290 -7.46 10.47 0.82
CA TYR A 290 -7.20 11.90 1.06
C TYR A 290 -6.56 12.18 2.43
N ASN A 291 -6.54 11.19 3.33
CA ASN A 291 -5.85 11.22 4.62
C ASN A 291 -4.57 10.36 4.68
N TYR A 292 -4.13 9.70 3.61
CA TYR A 292 -2.86 8.98 3.59
C TYR A 292 -1.77 9.83 2.93
N ASP A 293 -0.71 10.17 3.67
CA ASP A 293 0.39 11.01 3.18
C ASP A 293 1.37 10.22 2.29
N LEU A 294 0.85 9.87 1.12
CA LEU A 294 1.54 9.10 0.09
C LEU A 294 1.56 9.90 -1.21
N PRO A 295 2.62 9.80 -2.04
CA PRO A 295 2.61 10.32 -3.39
C PRO A 295 1.62 9.54 -4.28
N ILE A 296 1.22 10.11 -5.42
CA ILE A 296 0.51 9.35 -6.45
C ILE A 296 1.55 8.60 -7.28
N PHE A 297 1.62 7.28 -7.17
CA PHE A 297 2.43 6.48 -8.09
C PHE A 297 1.77 6.47 -9.48
N GLY A 298 2.56 6.74 -10.52
CA GLY A 298 2.13 6.67 -11.91
C GLY A 298 3.15 5.96 -12.80
N LEU A 299 2.66 5.12 -13.71
CA LEU A 299 3.43 4.40 -14.73
C LEU A 299 2.69 4.46 -16.07
N ASP A 300 3.34 5.02 -17.09
CA ASP A 300 2.85 5.03 -18.49
C ASP A 300 3.86 4.34 -19.42
N ILE A 301 3.38 3.41 -20.25
CA ILE A 301 4.12 2.82 -21.37
C ILE A 301 3.34 3.10 -22.67
N VAL A 302 4.05 3.54 -23.71
CA VAL A 302 3.48 3.73 -25.06
C VAL A 302 4.30 2.97 -26.09
N MET A 303 3.76 1.83 -26.56
CA MET A 303 4.33 1.01 -27.63
C MET A 303 3.78 1.44 -28.99
N VAL A 304 4.64 1.51 -30.01
CA VAL A 304 4.24 1.70 -31.41
C VAL A 304 5.02 0.73 -32.29
N GLU A 305 4.31 -0.08 -33.08
CA GLU A 305 4.90 -1.10 -33.98
C GLU A 305 5.93 -2.02 -33.28
N GLY A 306 5.65 -2.42 -32.03
CA GLY A 306 6.52 -3.27 -31.21
C GLY A 306 7.75 -2.56 -30.62
N ARG A 307 7.78 -1.23 -30.58
CA ARG A 307 8.84 -0.43 -29.93
C ARG A 307 8.26 0.44 -28.82
N CYS A 308 8.90 0.44 -27.65
CA CYS A 308 8.63 1.42 -26.61
C CYS A 308 9.04 2.83 -27.07
N THR A 309 8.07 3.72 -27.24
CA THR A 309 8.30 5.11 -27.69
C THR A 309 8.33 6.10 -26.53
N LEU A 310 7.65 5.79 -25.43
CA LEU A 310 7.66 6.53 -24.18
C LEU A 310 7.51 5.54 -23.02
N ALA A 311 8.33 5.70 -22.00
CA ALA A 311 8.18 5.05 -20.70
C ALA A 311 8.31 6.11 -19.60
N VAL A 312 7.35 6.15 -18.69
CA VAL A 312 7.25 7.09 -17.55
C VAL A 312 7.05 6.26 -16.29
N VAL A 313 7.83 6.50 -15.24
CA VAL A 313 7.47 6.06 -13.88
C VAL A 313 7.89 7.10 -12.84
N ASP A 314 7.00 7.40 -11.90
CA ASP A 314 7.26 8.33 -10.80
C ASP A 314 6.36 8.09 -9.58
N CYS A 315 6.85 8.54 -8.42
CA CYS A 315 6.03 8.80 -7.23
C CYS A 315 5.76 10.31 -7.18
N CYS A 316 4.60 10.75 -7.67
CA CYS A 316 4.28 12.16 -7.84
C CYS A 316 3.99 12.84 -6.49
N PRO A 317 4.79 13.84 -6.06
CA PRO A 317 4.67 14.44 -4.73
C PRO A 317 3.42 15.32 -4.58
N LEU A 318 2.77 15.23 -3.41
CA LEU A 318 1.64 16.09 -3.06
C LEU A 318 2.07 17.48 -2.58
N ALA A 319 3.22 17.58 -1.90
CA ALA A 319 3.78 18.82 -1.36
C ALA A 319 3.86 19.97 -2.38
N ARG A 320 3.59 21.20 -1.94
CA ARG A 320 3.53 22.42 -2.79
C ARG A 320 4.86 22.75 -3.48
N ASP A 321 5.99 22.24 -3.00
CA ASP A 321 7.34 22.46 -3.53
C ASP A 321 7.90 21.31 -4.38
N LEU A 322 7.06 20.28 -4.63
CA LEU A 322 7.40 19.04 -5.35
C LEU A 322 8.57 18.26 -4.73
N ARG A 323 8.73 18.29 -3.40
CA ARG A 323 9.55 17.33 -2.65
C ARG A 323 8.76 16.06 -2.30
N LEU A 324 9.47 14.94 -2.27
CA LEU A 324 9.03 13.69 -1.65
C LEU A 324 9.58 13.60 -0.21
N PRO A 325 8.97 12.79 0.67
CA PRO A 325 9.59 12.39 1.93
C PRO A 325 10.97 11.76 1.74
N SER A 326 11.83 11.87 2.76
CA SER A 326 13.21 11.35 2.73
C SER A 326 13.28 9.87 2.39
N TYR A 327 12.45 9.04 3.02
CA TYR A 327 12.38 7.60 2.77
C TYR A 327 11.98 7.26 1.32
N TYR A 328 11.09 8.04 0.69
CA TYR A 328 10.80 7.90 -0.75
C TYR A 328 11.99 8.33 -1.62
N MET A 329 12.67 9.43 -1.28
CA MET A 329 13.85 9.89 -2.02
C MET A 329 15.00 8.88 -1.97
N GLU A 330 15.29 8.29 -0.80
CA GLU A 330 16.32 7.28 -0.64
C GLU A 330 15.93 5.98 -1.36
N THR A 331 14.71 5.47 -1.14
CA THR A 331 14.16 4.31 -1.85
C THR A 331 14.29 4.47 -3.37
N MET A 332 13.85 5.60 -3.92
CA MET A 332 13.98 5.86 -5.35
C MET A 332 15.44 5.95 -5.80
N ALA A 333 16.33 6.60 -5.05
CA ALA A 333 17.74 6.72 -5.42
C ALA A 333 18.46 5.36 -5.42
N THR A 334 18.24 4.53 -4.39
CA THR A 334 18.82 3.19 -4.29
C THR A 334 18.32 2.28 -5.40
N LEU A 335 17.00 2.21 -5.64
CA LEU A 335 16.44 1.41 -6.73
C LEU A 335 16.90 1.91 -8.12
N GLN A 336 17.10 3.22 -8.32
CA GLN A 336 17.70 3.74 -9.55
C GLN A 336 19.17 3.37 -9.70
N HIS A 337 19.94 3.29 -8.61
CA HIS A 337 21.32 2.77 -8.65
C HIS A 337 21.33 1.30 -9.03
N THR A 338 20.51 0.46 -8.39
CA THR A 338 20.48 -1.00 -8.62
C THR A 338 20.07 -1.38 -10.05
N PHE A 339 19.07 -0.72 -10.63
CA PHE A 339 18.45 -1.19 -11.88
C PHE A 339 18.80 -0.38 -13.14
N LEU A 340 19.41 0.80 -13.00
CA LEU A 340 19.65 1.72 -14.13
C LEU A 340 21.15 2.04 -14.32
N GLU A 341 22.05 1.18 -13.85
CA GLU A 341 23.50 1.33 -14.04
C GLU A 341 23.87 1.62 -15.52
N GLY A 342 24.83 2.51 -15.72
CA GLY A 342 25.23 2.98 -17.06
C GLY A 342 24.30 4.00 -17.71
N SER A 343 23.09 4.23 -17.18
CA SER A 343 22.15 5.26 -17.68
C SER A 343 22.45 6.62 -17.04
N ASP A 344 22.96 7.59 -17.82
CA ASP A 344 23.29 8.94 -17.34
C ASP A 344 22.09 9.63 -16.66
N PRO A 345 22.12 9.89 -15.32
CA PRO A 345 21.02 10.55 -14.63
C PRO A 345 20.78 11.99 -15.11
N SER A 346 21.80 12.66 -15.66
CA SER A 346 21.69 14.03 -16.17
C SER A 346 21.01 14.12 -17.55
N ALA A 347 20.87 12.99 -18.25
CA ALA A 347 20.06 12.91 -19.47
C ALA A 347 18.54 12.90 -19.18
N ARG A 348 18.14 12.56 -17.96
CA ARG A 348 16.73 12.45 -17.52
C ARG A 348 16.13 13.84 -17.28
N ARG A 349 15.62 14.47 -18.33
CA ARG A 349 14.85 15.71 -18.20
C ARG A 349 13.37 15.42 -18.00
N ILE A 350 12.84 15.88 -16.86
CA ILE A 350 11.41 16.10 -16.66
C ILE A 350 10.89 17.00 -17.79
N PRO A 351 9.90 16.58 -18.59
CA PRO A 351 9.32 17.42 -19.62
C PRO A 351 8.53 18.59 -19.04
N ASP A 352 8.44 19.71 -19.76
CA ASP A 352 7.70 20.91 -19.35
C ASP A 352 6.23 20.62 -18.93
N TRP A 353 5.60 19.61 -19.55
CA TRP A 353 4.22 19.20 -19.23
C TRP A 353 4.08 18.42 -17.91
N GLY A 354 5.16 17.82 -17.40
CA GLY A 354 5.20 17.13 -16.10
C GLY A 354 5.78 17.98 -14.97
N ALA A 355 6.31 19.17 -15.26
CA ALA A 355 7.03 20.02 -14.30
C ALA A 355 6.16 20.58 -13.14
N ALA A 356 4.84 20.39 -13.18
CA ALA A 356 3.90 20.78 -12.12
C ALA A 356 3.44 19.60 -11.23
N THR A 357 3.84 18.37 -11.57
CA THR A 357 3.31 17.13 -10.95
C THR A 357 4.39 16.11 -10.60
N PHE A 358 5.42 15.97 -11.43
CA PHE A 358 6.46 14.95 -11.26
C PHE A 358 7.52 15.34 -10.21
N SER A 359 8.03 14.33 -9.52
CA SER A 359 9.16 14.43 -8.60
C SER A 359 10.46 14.72 -9.35
N LYS A 360 11.47 15.19 -8.60
CA LYS A 360 12.84 15.39 -9.13
C LYS A 360 13.56 14.09 -9.50
N LEU A 361 12.98 12.93 -9.20
CA LEU A 361 13.50 11.60 -9.50
C LEU A 361 12.69 10.88 -10.59
N ALA A 362 11.64 11.49 -11.13
CA ALA A 362 10.78 10.91 -12.16
C ALA A 362 11.58 10.42 -13.39
N LEU A 363 11.36 9.16 -13.79
CA LEU A 363 12.05 8.55 -14.92
C LEU A 363 11.17 8.65 -16.17
N VAL A 364 11.54 9.55 -17.09
CA VAL A 364 10.88 9.72 -18.40
C VAL A 364 11.91 9.44 -19.50
N ILE A 365 11.71 8.35 -20.25
CA ILE A 365 12.64 7.91 -21.30
C ILE A 365 11.93 7.45 -22.58
N SER A 366 12.71 7.29 -23.64
CA SER A 366 12.33 6.59 -24.87
C SER A 366 13.42 5.56 -25.15
N PRO A 367 13.24 4.28 -24.76
CA PRO A 367 14.33 3.30 -24.76
C PRO A 367 14.93 3.07 -26.15
N GLN A 368 16.26 3.14 -26.24
CA GLN A 368 17.03 2.94 -27.47
C GLN A 368 17.58 1.51 -27.59
N SER A 369 17.60 0.73 -26.50
CA SER A 369 17.99 -0.69 -26.53
C SER A 369 17.09 -1.57 -25.62
N PRO A 370 17.07 -2.90 -25.83
CA PRO A 370 16.36 -3.84 -24.96
C PRO A 370 16.86 -3.80 -23.50
N GLU A 371 18.14 -3.54 -23.28
CA GLU A 371 18.75 -3.46 -21.96
C GLU A 371 18.27 -2.22 -21.19
N GLU A 372 18.12 -1.07 -21.87
CA GLU A 372 17.55 0.15 -21.28
C GLU A 372 16.08 -0.05 -20.91
N LEU A 373 15.29 -0.71 -21.78
CA LEU A 373 13.90 -1.09 -21.47
C LEU A 373 13.83 -2.08 -20.30
N ALA A 374 14.71 -3.07 -20.23
CA ALA A 374 14.75 -4.02 -19.13
C ALA A 374 15.12 -3.36 -17.79
N GLY A 375 16.08 -2.42 -17.80
CA GLY A 375 16.40 -1.60 -16.63
C GLY A 375 15.22 -0.77 -16.15
N PHE A 376 14.51 -0.10 -17.07
CA PHE A 376 13.27 0.61 -16.75
C PHE A 376 12.21 -0.32 -16.14
N VAL A 377 11.93 -1.47 -16.76
CA VAL A 377 10.91 -2.43 -16.30
C VAL A 377 11.23 -2.93 -14.88
N LYS A 378 12.49 -3.28 -14.61
CA LYS A 378 12.94 -3.66 -13.26
C LYS A 378 12.72 -2.54 -12.24
N TYR A 379 13.17 -1.33 -12.57
CA TYR A 379 13.01 -0.17 -11.69
C TYR A 379 11.53 0.17 -11.43
N ALA A 380 10.69 0.15 -12.45
CA ALA A 380 9.27 0.48 -12.33
C ALA A 380 8.51 -0.52 -11.45
N LEU A 381 8.76 -1.83 -11.61
CA LEU A 381 8.18 -2.86 -10.76
C LEU A 381 8.70 -2.79 -9.32
N ALA A 382 10.01 -2.57 -9.13
CA ALA A 382 10.58 -2.43 -7.79
C ALA A 382 10.06 -1.19 -7.05
N LEU A 383 9.94 -0.04 -7.74
CA LEU A 383 9.38 1.18 -7.17
C LEU A 383 7.88 1.03 -6.86
N HIS A 384 7.11 0.40 -7.75
CA HIS A 384 5.70 0.08 -7.52
C HIS A 384 5.53 -0.76 -6.25
N ARG A 385 6.33 -1.83 -6.11
CA ARG A 385 6.30 -2.71 -4.94
C ARG A 385 6.74 -1.99 -3.67
N ALA A 386 7.82 -1.20 -3.71
CA ALA A 386 8.27 -0.41 -2.56
C ALA A 386 7.23 0.65 -2.14
N HIS A 387 6.54 1.26 -3.09
CA HIS A 387 5.45 2.20 -2.82
C HIS A 387 4.26 1.51 -2.11
N LEU A 388 3.91 0.27 -2.48
CA LEU A 388 2.93 -0.56 -1.76
C LEU A 388 3.42 -0.92 -0.34
N SER A 389 4.67 -1.36 -0.19
CA SER A 389 5.26 -1.70 1.12
C SER A 389 5.31 -0.48 2.07
N ILE A 390 5.57 0.72 1.55
CA ILE A 390 5.45 1.97 2.31
C ILE A 390 3.99 2.21 2.71
N ALA A 391 3.05 2.10 1.77
CA ALA A 391 1.64 2.35 2.03
C ALA A 391 1.02 1.41 3.09
N ALA A 392 1.54 0.19 3.21
CA ALA A 392 1.16 -0.76 4.27
C ALA A 392 1.63 -0.33 5.68
N ASN A 393 2.66 0.52 5.78
CA ASN A 393 3.29 0.94 7.04
C ASN A 393 3.02 2.43 7.40
N VAL A 394 2.44 3.22 6.50
CA VAL A 394 2.12 4.64 6.75
C VAL A 394 0.79 4.79 7.49
N THR A 395 0.84 5.47 8.64
CA THR A 395 -0.35 5.87 9.41
C THR A 395 -1.10 7.03 8.72
N PRO A 396 -2.44 7.02 8.65
CA PRO A 396 -3.19 8.15 8.11
C PRO A 396 -3.09 9.40 8.99
N VAL A 397 -3.04 10.56 8.35
CA VAL A 397 -3.09 11.88 8.99
C VAL A 397 -4.52 12.13 9.48
N LEU A 398 -4.72 12.01 10.80
CA LEU A 398 -6.01 12.17 11.47
C LEU A 398 -5.90 13.26 12.54
N PRO A 399 -6.31 14.52 12.27
CA PRO A 399 -6.24 15.61 13.24
C PRO A 399 -7.07 15.31 14.50
N THR A 400 -6.39 14.98 15.59
CA THR A 400 -7.00 14.38 16.78
C THR A 400 -7.83 15.36 17.61
N HIS A 401 -7.56 16.66 17.48
CA HIS A 401 -8.20 17.71 18.27
C HIS A 401 -8.13 19.07 17.55
N PRO A 402 -9.02 20.05 17.86
CA PRO A 402 -9.04 21.36 17.19
C PRO A 402 -7.77 22.23 17.33
N GLY A 403 -6.78 21.80 18.11
CA GLY A 403 -5.48 22.45 18.24
C GLY A 403 -4.45 22.00 17.19
N ASP A 404 -4.66 20.84 16.54
CA ASP A 404 -3.73 20.22 15.60
C ASP A 404 -3.69 20.93 14.25
N SER A 405 -3.16 22.15 14.27
CA SER A 405 -3.03 23.04 13.11
C SER A 405 -2.09 22.46 12.05
N LYS A 406 -1.19 21.51 12.44
CA LYS A 406 -0.27 20.85 11.52
C LYS A 406 -0.96 19.72 10.76
N GLY A 407 -1.68 18.84 11.44
CA GLY A 407 -2.49 17.80 10.81
C GLY A 407 -3.50 18.38 9.82
N PHE A 408 -4.22 19.45 10.20
CA PHE A 408 -5.15 20.13 9.29
C PHE A 408 -4.43 20.76 8.08
N ALA A 409 -3.30 21.45 8.28
CA ALA A 409 -2.54 22.05 7.17
C ALA A 409 -1.93 21.00 6.23
N ARG A 410 -1.51 19.83 6.76
CA ARG A 410 -0.98 18.75 5.94
C ARG A 410 -2.06 18.07 5.12
N LEU A 411 -3.26 17.85 5.67
CA LEU A 411 -4.43 17.39 4.89
C LEU A 411 -4.80 18.39 3.78
N GLU A 412 -4.79 19.70 4.04
CA GLU A 412 -5.04 20.72 3.01
C GLU A 412 -4.01 20.63 1.87
N GLU A 413 -2.71 20.52 2.20
CA GLU A 413 -1.65 20.35 1.19
C GLU A 413 -1.77 19.02 0.41
N MET A 414 -2.15 17.93 1.07
CA MET A 414 -2.39 16.64 0.42
C MET A 414 -3.56 16.71 -0.56
N LEU A 415 -4.68 17.33 -0.17
CA LEU A 415 -5.84 17.58 -1.02
C LEU A 415 -5.49 18.46 -2.23
N GLU A 416 -4.77 19.57 -2.02
CA GLU A 416 -4.26 20.42 -3.10
C GLU A 416 -3.31 19.67 -4.03
N GLY A 417 -2.44 18.81 -3.49
CA GLY A 417 -1.49 18.00 -4.24
C GLY A 417 -2.17 17.01 -5.17
N GLN A 418 -3.16 16.29 -4.65
CA GLN A 418 -3.93 15.32 -5.46
C GLN A 418 -4.78 16.05 -6.51
N LYS A 419 -5.41 17.18 -6.16
CA LYS A 419 -6.13 18.00 -7.14
C LYS A 419 -5.20 18.52 -8.23
N ARG A 420 -4.01 19.04 -7.87
CA ARG A 420 -2.98 19.54 -8.79
C ARG A 420 -2.55 18.45 -9.78
N PHE A 421 -2.40 17.21 -9.34
CA PHE A 421 -2.09 16.09 -10.23
C PHE A 421 -3.21 15.89 -11.26
N CYS A 422 -4.45 15.72 -10.82
CA CYS A 422 -5.61 15.48 -11.70
C CYS A 422 -5.83 16.64 -12.69
N ASP A 423 -5.84 17.89 -12.21
CA ASP A 423 -5.99 19.09 -13.04
C ASP A 423 -4.96 19.15 -14.18
N ASN A 424 -3.68 18.87 -13.89
CA ASN A 424 -2.61 18.94 -14.90
C ASN A 424 -2.68 17.78 -15.92
N GLN A 425 -3.08 16.58 -15.49
CA GLN A 425 -3.25 15.45 -16.41
C GLN A 425 -4.44 15.67 -17.35
N LEU A 426 -5.54 16.28 -16.88
CA LEU A 426 -6.67 16.68 -17.73
C LEU A 426 -6.29 17.73 -18.79
N VAL A 427 -5.29 18.58 -18.53
CA VAL A 427 -4.73 19.53 -19.50
C VAL A 427 -3.85 18.84 -20.56
N ASN A 428 -3.33 17.64 -20.31
CA ASN A 428 -2.45 16.89 -21.20
C ASN A 428 -3.22 16.24 -22.37
N LYS A 429 -3.55 17.03 -23.39
CA LYS A 429 -4.31 16.61 -24.59
C LYS A 429 -3.61 15.59 -25.52
N LYS A 430 -2.66 14.78 -25.04
CA LYS A 430 -2.12 13.63 -25.78
C LYS A 430 -3.13 12.47 -25.75
N THR A 431 -3.54 12.05 -24.55
CA THR A 431 -4.48 10.94 -24.34
C THR A 431 -5.86 11.31 -24.85
N SER A 432 -6.35 12.52 -24.51
CA SER A 432 -7.68 12.98 -24.94
C SER A 432 -7.84 12.93 -26.46
N ARG A 433 -6.85 13.35 -27.26
CA ARG A 433 -6.93 13.31 -28.73
C ARG A 433 -7.03 11.91 -29.33
N VAL A 434 -6.54 10.88 -28.63
CA VAL A 434 -6.67 9.48 -29.08
C VAL A 434 -8.09 8.98 -28.83
N LEU A 435 -8.65 9.30 -27.65
CA LEU A 435 -10.02 8.98 -27.26
C LEU A 435 -11.05 9.79 -28.07
N GLU A 436 -10.84 11.11 -28.23
CA GLU A 436 -11.68 12.05 -29.01
C GLU A 436 -11.93 11.54 -30.43
N LYS A 437 -10.92 10.91 -31.06
CA LYS A 437 -11.03 10.34 -32.40
C LYS A 437 -11.85 9.04 -32.43
N ALA A 438 -11.80 8.24 -31.38
CA ALA A 438 -12.43 6.91 -31.31
C ALA A 438 -13.88 6.96 -30.77
N PHE A 439 -14.17 7.88 -29.84
CA PHE A 439 -15.39 7.91 -29.05
C PHE A 439 -16.09 9.29 -29.02
N GLY A 440 -15.47 10.33 -29.58
CA GLY A 440 -15.99 11.70 -29.55
C GLY A 440 -15.68 12.47 -28.26
N GLU A 441 -15.94 13.78 -28.28
CA GLU A 441 -15.53 14.73 -27.24
C GLU A 441 -16.28 14.52 -25.90
N GLU A 442 -17.60 14.32 -25.93
CA GLU A 442 -18.43 14.17 -24.72
C GLU A 442 -18.09 12.90 -23.93
N TRP A 443 -18.00 11.75 -24.62
CA TRP A 443 -17.57 10.48 -24.01
C TRP A 443 -16.15 10.60 -23.45
N THR A 444 -15.22 11.18 -24.22
CA THR A 444 -13.83 11.36 -23.78
C THR A 444 -13.73 12.25 -22.55
N LYS A 445 -14.52 13.32 -22.48
CA LYS A 445 -14.55 14.21 -21.31
C LYS A 445 -14.99 13.44 -20.06
N ALA A 446 -16.09 12.69 -20.15
CA ALA A 446 -16.59 11.87 -19.05
C ALA A 446 -15.55 10.81 -18.61
N TYR A 447 -14.94 10.10 -19.56
CA TYR A 447 -13.91 9.10 -19.27
C TYR A 447 -12.68 9.71 -18.58
N MET A 448 -12.21 10.86 -19.06
CA MET A 448 -11.04 11.54 -18.49
C MET A 448 -11.31 12.11 -17.09
N GLU A 449 -12.45 12.79 -16.89
CA GLU A 449 -12.80 13.47 -15.63
C GLU A 449 -13.35 12.52 -14.55
N GLU A 450 -13.98 11.40 -14.92
CA GLU A 450 -14.69 10.51 -13.99
C GLU A 450 -14.04 9.11 -13.85
N LEU A 451 -13.14 8.71 -14.75
CA LEU A 451 -12.37 7.45 -14.63
C LEU A 451 -10.84 7.62 -14.65
N MET A 452 -10.25 8.46 -15.49
CA MET A 452 -8.78 8.55 -15.54
C MET A 452 -8.21 9.39 -14.39
N PHE A 453 -8.79 10.57 -14.14
CA PHE A 453 -8.23 11.59 -13.25
C PHE A 453 -9.29 12.16 -12.28
N ASP A 454 -10.01 11.26 -11.59
CA ASP A 454 -11.07 11.62 -10.65
C ASP A 454 -10.54 12.23 -9.34
N PHE A 455 -11.12 13.37 -8.97
CA PHE A 455 -10.88 14.04 -7.69
C PHE A 455 -12.22 14.48 -7.08
N ASN A 456 -12.65 13.77 -6.03
CA ASN A 456 -13.82 14.09 -5.22
C ASN A 456 -13.49 13.85 -3.74
N PRO A 457 -13.15 14.88 -2.95
CA PRO A 457 -12.81 14.72 -1.54
C PRO A 457 -14.02 14.51 -0.62
N GLU A 458 -15.25 14.62 -1.13
CA GLU A 458 -16.48 14.30 -0.39
C GLU A 458 -16.84 12.80 -0.48
N TYR A 459 -16.15 12.04 -1.33
CA TYR A 459 -16.38 10.61 -1.53
C TYR A 459 -15.07 9.83 -1.51
N GLU A 460 -14.98 8.86 -0.60
CA GLU A 460 -14.05 7.76 -0.74
C GLU A 460 -14.81 6.43 -0.90
N PRO A 461 -14.32 5.51 -1.75
CA PRO A 461 -14.92 4.20 -1.86
C PRO A 461 -14.69 3.39 -0.58
N PRO A 462 -15.68 2.62 -0.13
CA PRO A 462 -15.50 1.69 0.99
C PRO A 462 -14.45 0.63 0.66
N TYR A 463 -13.83 0.10 1.69
CA TYR A 463 -12.98 -1.08 1.66
C TYR A 463 -13.38 -2.00 2.81
N PHE A 464 -13.03 -3.27 2.70
CA PHE A 464 -13.09 -4.24 3.79
C PHE A 464 -11.67 -4.47 4.30
N ASP A 465 -11.51 -4.72 5.60
CA ASP A 465 -10.20 -4.98 6.21
C ASP A 465 -10.25 -6.34 6.91
N ALA A 466 -9.74 -7.36 6.22
CA ALA A 466 -9.67 -8.73 6.69
C ALA A 466 -8.48 -8.98 7.64
N SER A 467 -7.72 -7.96 8.06
CA SER A 467 -6.62 -8.16 9.03
C SER A 467 -7.09 -8.70 10.39
N TYR A 468 -8.37 -8.52 10.73
CA TYR A 468 -9.01 -9.19 11.86
C TYR A 468 -9.08 -10.72 11.71
N GLU A 469 -9.19 -11.26 10.49
CA GLU A 469 -9.15 -12.72 10.26
C GLU A 469 -7.74 -13.27 10.53
N ARG A 470 -6.70 -12.51 10.15
CA ARG A 470 -5.31 -12.84 10.51
C ARG A 470 -5.03 -12.77 12.02
N LEU A 471 -5.74 -11.92 12.78
CA LEU A 471 -5.63 -11.92 14.25
C LEU A 471 -6.18 -13.22 14.85
N TYR A 472 -7.30 -13.75 14.35
CA TYR A 472 -7.81 -15.05 14.79
C TYR A 472 -6.83 -16.17 14.44
N GLN A 473 -6.32 -16.22 13.21
CA GLN A 473 -5.28 -17.19 12.81
C GLN A 473 -4.03 -17.09 13.71
N TYR A 474 -3.58 -15.88 14.04
CA TYR A 474 -2.43 -15.68 14.92
C TYR A 474 -2.67 -16.25 16.34
N PHE A 475 -3.87 -16.09 16.90
CA PHE A 475 -4.21 -16.67 18.20
C PHE A 475 -4.39 -18.21 18.15
N ASP A 476 -4.89 -18.75 17.03
CA ASP A 476 -4.97 -20.20 16.81
C ASP A 476 -3.56 -20.83 16.63
N GLU A 477 -2.63 -20.13 15.97
CA GLU A 477 -1.23 -20.53 15.81
C GLU A 477 -0.38 -20.37 17.07
N ASN A 478 -0.68 -19.37 17.92
CA ASN A 478 0.09 -18.99 19.10
C ASN A 478 -0.80 -19.05 20.38
N PRO A 479 -1.31 -20.24 20.77
CA PRO A 479 -2.28 -20.40 21.85
C PRO A 479 -1.75 -20.00 23.24
N GLU A 480 -0.43 -19.82 23.40
CA GLU A 480 0.16 -19.23 24.60
C GLU A 480 -0.36 -17.83 24.92
N PHE A 481 -0.79 -17.04 23.92
CA PHE A 481 -1.42 -15.74 24.18
C PHE A 481 -2.83 -15.89 24.77
N GLY A 482 -3.54 -16.98 24.45
CA GLY A 482 -4.78 -17.35 25.14
C GLY A 482 -4.52 -17.72 26.60
N ALA A 483 -3.48 -18.50 26.87
CA ALA A 483 -3.08 -18.85 28.24
C ALA A 483 -2.61 -17.63 29.06
N LEU A 484 -1.95 -16.65 28.42
CA LEU A 484 -1.59 -15.38 29.04
C LEU A 484 -2.80 -14.47 29.30
N ALA A 485 -3.86 -14.56 28.47
CA ALA A 485 -5.13 -13.89 28.73
C ALA A 485 -5.87 -14.53 29.91
N ASP A 486 -5.94 -15.88 29.97
CA ASP A 486 -6.49 -16.61 31.11
C ASP A 486 -5.74 -16.28 32.43
N GLU A 487 -4.40 -16.14 32.38
CA GLU A 487 -3.59 -15.72 33.53
C GLU A 487 -3.82 -14.26 33.92
N ALA A 488 -3.98 -13.35 32.94
CA ALA A 488 -4.27 -11.94 33.20
C ALA A 488 -5.68 -11.72 33.79
N ASP A 489 -6.70 -12.38 33.24
CA ASP A 489 -8.08 -12.34 33.75
C ASP A 489 -8.15 -12.90 35.18
N ALA A 490 -7.44 -13.99 35.47
CA ALA A 490 -7.34 -14.55 36.83
C ALA A 490 -6.65 -13.60 37.82
N LEU A 491 -5.59 -12.91 37.40
CA LEU A 491 -4.90 -11.90 38.22
C LEU A 491 -5.75 -10.64 38.42
N GLU A 492 -6.58 -10.23 37.46
CA GLU A 492 -7.56 -9.15 37.67
C GLU A 492 -8.70 -9.61 38.60
N GLU A 493 -9.21 -10.84 38.48
CA GLU A 493 -10.24 -11.37 39.40
C GLU A 493 -9.70 -11.45 40.85
N GLU A 494 -8.46 -11.90 41.06
CA GLU A 494 -7.80 -11.90 42.38
C GLU A 494 -7.62 -10.48 42.92
N ALA A 495 -7.11 -9.55 42.11
CA ALA A 495 -6.95 -8.15 42.51
C ALA A 495 -8.27 -7.43 42.79
N LEU A 496 -9.37 -7.81 42.12
CA LEU A 496 -10.72 -7.33 42.42
C LEU A 496 -11.30 -7.97 43.69
N ALA A 497 -11.02 -9.25 43.95
CA ALA A 497 -11.40 -9.93 45.18
C ALA A 497 -10.76 -9.30 46.41
N ASP A 498 -9.44 -9.05 46.37
CA ASP A 498 -8.71 -8.37 47.44
C ASP A 498 -9.27 -6.97 47.70
N ARG A 499 -9.43 -6.13 46.66
CA ARG A 499 -10.02 -4.78 46.79
C ARG A 499 -11.45 -4.82 47.35
N ALA A 500 -12.25 -5.80 46.97
CA ALA A 500 -13.60 -5.98 47.50
C ALA A 500 -13.56 -6.40 48.99
N MET A 501 -12.64 -7.28 49.37
CA MET A 501 -12.49 -7.77 50.73
C MET A 501 -11.90 -6.68 51.66
N GLU A 502 -10.93 -5.89 51.20
CA GLU A 502 -10.47 -4.66 51.84
C GLU A 502 -11.64 -3.69 52.07
N THR A 503 -12.47 -3.45 51.04
CA THR A 503 -13.62 -2.55 51.13
C THR A 503 -14.64 -3.00 52.18
N ILE A 504 -14.88 -4.31 52.31
CA ILE A 504 -15.76 -4.87 53.36
C ILE A 504 -15.11 -4.81 54.74
N ASN A 505 -13.81 -5.12 54.85
CA ASN A 505 -13.08 -5.07 56.12
C ASN A 505 -12.99 -3.65 56.68
N ALA A 506 -12.73 -2.65 55.83
CA ALA A 506 -12.73 -1.23 56.20
C ALA A 506 -14.12 -0.79 56.71
N ALA A 507 -15.19 -1.15 56.01
CA ALA A 507 -16.56 -0.88 56.45
C ALA A 507 -16.89 -1.60 57.79
N GLY A 508 -16.41 -2.83 57.97
CA GLY A 508 -16.53 -3.60 59.22
C GLY A 508 -15.74 -3.02 60.40
N ALA A 509 -14.61 -2.36 60.14
CA ALA A 509 -13.83 -1.61 61.11
C ALA A 509 -14.43 -0.23 61.46
N GLY A 510 -15.44 0.22 60.71
CA GLY A 510 -16.10 1.52 60.89
C GLY A 510 -15.45 2.67 60.11
N GLU A 511 -14.63 2.37 59.10
CA GLU A 511 -14.01 3.37 58.23
C GLU A 511 -15.01 3.93 57.19
N PRO A 512 -14.83 5.17 56.70
CA PRO A 512 -15.79 5.84 55.82
C PRO A 512 -15.72 5.31 54.36
N VAL A 513 -16.42 4.21 54.10
CA VAL A 513 -16.64 3.64 52.76
C VAL A 513 -17.92 4.17 52.13
N SER A 514 -17.91 4.46 50.82
CA SER A 514 -19.14 4.88 50.11
C SER A 514 -20.09 3.71 49.85
N GLN A 515 -21.40 3.98 49.91
CA GLN A 515 -22.42 2.94 49.76
C GLN A 515 -22.29 2.17 48.44
N ASP A 516 -21.99 2.86 47.34
CA ASP A 516 -21.88 2.26 46.00
C ASP A 516 -20.66 1.32 45.91
N LYS A 517 -19.52 1.70 46.51
CA LYS A 517 -18.34 0.82 46.60
C LYS A 517 -18.64 -0.44 47.42
N LEU A 518 -19.32 -0.28 48.56
CA LEU A 518 -19.70 -1.40 49.42
C LEU A 518 -20.68 -2.35 48.71
N GLN A 519 -21.67 -1.81 47.98
CA GLN A 519 -22.60 -2.61 47.18
C GLN A 519 -21.89 -3.36 46.04
N LEU A 520 -20.94 -2.71 45.34
CA LEU A 520 -20.16 -3.35 44.27
C LEU A 520 -19.27 -4.47 44.81
N ALA A 521 -18.55 -4.22 45.90
CA ALA A 521 -17.71 -5.22 46.58
C ALA A 521 -18.53 -6.42 47.08
N MET A 522 -19.68 -6.17 47.72
CA MET A 522 -20.59 -7.23 48.16
C MET A 522 -21.22 -8.01 47.01
N LYS A 523 -21.51 -7.37 45.86
CA LYS A 523 -22.01 -8.07 44.66
C LYS A 523 -20.92 -8.98 44.09
N PHE A 524 -19.71 -8.45 43.89
CA PHE A 524 -18.58 -9.20 43.36
C PHE A 524 -18.29 -10.45 44.20
N LEU A 525 -18.09 -10.30 45.51
CA LEU A 525 -17.81 -11.45 46.40
C LEU A 525 -19.00 -12.42 46.59
N MET A 526 -20.23 -12.00 46.29
CA MET A 526 -21.37 -12.92 46.18
C MET A 526 -21.35 -13.75 44.88
N GLU A 527 -20.66 -13.29 43.84
CA GLU A 527 -20.59 -13.88 42.50
C GLU A 527 -19.29 -14.72 42.32
N SER A 528 -18.15 -14.27 42.86
CA SER A 528 -16.88 -15.02 42.86
C SER A 528 -16.71 -15.94 44.07
N ASP A 529 -16.62 -15.42 45.31
CA ASP A 529 -16.27 -16.24 46.49
C ASP A 529 -17.43 -17.12 47.04
N PRO A 530 -17.32 -18.47 46.95
CA PRO A 530 -18.32 -19.37 47.53
C PRO A 530 -18.34 -19.35 49.07
N THR A 531 -17.25 -18.92 49.73
CA THR A 531 -17.12 -18.83 51.19
C THR A 531 -17.88 -17.63 51.72
N PHE A 532 -17.65 -16.44 51.15
CA PHE A 532 -18.43 -15.23 51.43
C PHE A 532 -19.92 -15.45 51.15
N ARG A 533 -20.26 -16.07 50.01
CA ARG A 533 -21.64 -16.46 49.67
C ARG A 533 -22.27 -17.35 50.75
N ALA A 534 -21.57 -18.38 51.23
CA ALA A 534 -22.06 -19.26 52.29
C ALA A 534 -22.19 -18.54 53.64
N ALA A 535 -21.26 -17.64 53.98
CA ALA A 535 -21.32 -16.81 55.20
C ALA A 535 -22.53 -15.86 55.17
N MET A 536 -22.76 -15.18 54.04
CA MET A 536 -23.91 -14.27 53.84
C MET A 536 -25.24 -15.02 53.89
N GLN A 537 -25.34 -16.20 53.27
CA GLN A 537 -26.52 -17.07 53.39
C GLN A 537 -26.75 -17.52 54.84
N THR A 538 -25.69 -17.82 55.59
CA THR A 538 -25.76 -18.20 57.01
C THR A 538 -26.23 -17.03 57.89
N LEU A 539 -25.76 -15.80 57.61
CA LEU A 539 -26.24 -14.58 58.28
C LEU A 539 -27.72 -14.30 57.99
N GLN A 540 -28.16 -14.45 56.73
CA GLN A 540 -29.57 -14.32 56.36
C GLN A 540 -30.45 -15.39 57.01
N ALA A 541 -29.97 -16.64 57.12
CA ALA A 541 -30.66 -17.70 57.85
C ALA A 541 -30.74 -17.43 59.36
N GLY A 542 -29.66 -16.94 59.98
CA GLY A 542 -29.61 -16.55 61.39
C GLY A 542 -30.54 -15.39 61.74
N ALA A 543 -30.71 -14.42 60.83
CA ALA A 543 -31.68 -13.34 60.97
C ALA A 543 -33.15 -13.81 60.95
N GLY A 544 -33.42 -15.02 60.47
CA GLY A 544 -34.77 -15.59 60.34
C GLY A 544 -35.55 -15.81 61.64
N ALA A 545 -34.89 -15.72 62.80
CA ALA A 545 -35.53 -15.87 64.12
C ALA A 545 -36.27 -14.61 64.62
N GLY A 546 -36.12 -13.46 63.96
CA GLY A 546 -36.72 -12.18 64.35
C GLY A 546 -37.93 -11.77 63.52
N ALA A 547 -39.13 -12.11 63.99
CA ALA A 547 -40.42 -11.51 63.59
C ALA A 547 -40.59 -11.09 62.11
N LYS A 548 -40.85 -12.06 61.22
CA LYS A 548 -41.41 -11.76 59.88
C LYS A 548 -42.76 -11.04 60.02
N ARG A 549 -42.77 -9.73 59.78
CA ARG A 549 -43.97 -9.04 59.26
C ARG A 549 -43.91 -9.19 57.74
N GLU A 550 -44.83 -9.96 57.18
CA GLU A 550 -44.96 -10.04 55.72
C GLU A 550 -45.37 -8.66 55.18
N VAL A 551 -44.64 -8.19 54.16
CA VAL A 551 -44.99 -6.97 53.43
C VAL A 551 -46.21 -7.32 52.59
N THR A 552 -47.36 -6.73 52.91
CA THR A 552 -48.59 -7.02 52.19
C THR A 552 -48.60 -6.29 50.85
N LYS A 553 -49.45 -6.73 49.91
CA LYS A 553 -49.60 -6.04 48.63
C LYS A 553 -50.07 -4.58 48.81
N GLU A 554 -50.84 -4.30 49.87
CA GLU A 554 -51.27 -2.95 50.25
C GLU A 554 -50.11 -2.07 50.76
N ASP A 555 -49.09 -2.66 51.43
CA ASP A 555 -47.88 -1.93 51.82
C ASP A 555 -47.03 -1.55 50.58
N VAL A 556 -47.01 -2.38 49.54
CA VAL A 556 -46.32 -2.09 48.25
C VAL A 556 -47.06 -1.00 47.46
N GLU A 557 -48.37 -1.14 47.22
CA GLU A 557 -49.18 -0.15 46.50
C GLU A 557 -49.21 1.22 47.22
N ARG A 558 -48.96 1.25 48.53
CA ARG A 558 -48.76 2.47 49.32
C ARG A 558 -47.39 3.11 49.03
N ALA A 559 -46.33 2.32 49.04
CA ALA A 559 -44.97 2.79 48.76
C ALA A 559 -44.83 3.31 47.31
N GLU A 560 -45.45 2.65 46.34
CA GLU A 560 -45.48 3.12 44.94
C GLU A 560 -46.16 4.49 44.81
N LYS A 561 -47.34 4.69 45.43
CA LYS A 561 -48.01 6.00 45.43
C LYS A 561 -47.23 7.09 46.15
N GLU A 562 -46.55 6.76 47.25
CA GLU A 562 -45.72 7.71 47.98
C GLU A 562 -44.45 8.07 47.18
N LEU A 563 -43.94 7.16 46.33
CA LEU A 563 -42.88 7.42 45.37
C LEU A 563 -43.36 8.29 44.19
N GLU A 564 -44.49 7.96 43.55
CA GLU A 564 -45.13 8.77 42.51
C GLU A 564 -45.38 10.21 42.98
N GLN A 565 -45.92 10.38 44.19
CA GLN A 565 -46.22 11.69 44.75
C GLN A 565 -44.96 12.53 44.99
N ARG A 566 -43.84 11.91 45.38
CA ARG A 566 -42.56 12.58 45.58
C ARG A 566 -41.86 12.90 44.25
N LEU A 567 -41.95 12.02 43.25
CA LEU A 567 -41.45 12.28 41.89
C LEU A 567 -42.23 13.42 41.21
N GLY A 568 -43.56 13.45 41.34
CA GLY A 568 -44.39 14.55 40.82
C GLY A 568 -44.04 15.90 41.43
N GLN A 569 -43.70 15.94 42.72
CA GLN A 569 -43.23 17.16 43.39
C GLN A 569 -41.79 17.56 43.00
N ALA A 570 -40.92 16.59 42.69
CA ALA A 570 -39.52 16.86 42.32
C ALA A 570 -39.36 17.36 40.88
N PHE A 571 -40.19 16.88 39.93
CA PHE A 571 -40.03 17.14 38.49
C PHE A 571 -41.06 18.09 37.87
N GLY A 572 -42.04 18.59 38.64
CA GLY A 572 -42.91 19.69 38.21
C GLY A 572 -43.85 19.39 37.03
N LEU A 573 -44.11 18.11 36.74
CA LEU A 573 -45.00 17.69 35.65
C LEU A 573 -46.48 17.81 36.05
N PRO A 574 -47.39 18.34 35.19
CA PRO A 574 -48.80 18.53 35.55
C PRO A 574 -49.58 17.21 35.67
N THR A 575 -50.23 17.01 36.82
CA THR A 575 -51.04 15.81 37.11
C THR A 575 -52.54 16.00 36.88
N GLU A 576 -52.97 15.99 35.61
CA GLU A 576 -54.36 15.68 35.18
C GLU A 576 -54.35 15.49 33.63
N ARG A 577 -55.13 14.61 32.98
CA ARG A 577 -56.36 13.89 33.37
C ARG A 577 -56.40 12.44 32.91
N ARG A 578 -57.34 11.69 33.50
CA ARG A 578 -57.95 10.49 32.94
C ARG A 578 -59.46 10.74 32.78
N ALA A 579 -59.93 10.98 31.55
CA ALA A 579 -61.35 11.05 31.15
C ALA A 579 -61.44 10.96 29.62
#